data_AF-A0A534NCM2-F1
#
_entry.id   AF-A0A534NCM2-F1
#
_cell.length_a   1.000
_cell.length_b   1.000
_cell.length_c   1.000
_cell.angle_alpha   90.00
_cell.angle_beta   90.00
_cell.angle_gamma   90.00
#
_symmetry.space_group_name_H-M   'P 1'
#
loop_
_entity.id
_entity.type
_entity.pdbx_description
1 polymer ?
#
loop_
_entity_poly.entity_id
_entity_poly.type
_entity_poly.pdbx_seq_one_letter_code
_entity_poly.pdbx_strand_id
1 'polypeptide(L)' 'MPFDGRDVENDPGAMGELKALGIRNVPVTTVGEKVVVGFDREELTRLFGLSEKSERRAAD' A
#
# COMPACT_ATOMS: atom_id res chain seq x y z
N MET A 1 -10.60 -7.68 -3.68
CA MET A 1 -10.48 -7.51 -2.22
C MET A 1 -11.06 -6.17 -1.86
N PRO A 2 -11.94 -6.07 -0.85
CA PRO A 2 -12.24 -4.78 -0.25
C PRO A 2 -10.98 -4.24 0.45
N PHE A 3 -10.74 -2.94 0.34
CA PHE A 3 -9.71 -2.23 1.11
C PHE A 3 -10.32 -0.97 1.70
N ASP A 4 -9.77 -0.50 2.81
CA ASP A 4 -10.17 0.76 3.44
C ASP A 4 -9.16 1.85 3.08
N GLY A 5 -9.56 2.76 2.19
CA GLY A 5 -8.72 3.86 1.75
C GLY A 5 -8.82 5.02 2.74
N ARG A 6 -7.70 5.36 3.38
CA ARG A 6 -7.64 6.51 4.30
C ARG A 6 -6.75 7.60 3.74
N ASP A 7 -7.24 8.83 3.83
CA ASP A 7 -6.54 10.04 3.41
C ASP A 7 -5.86 10.70 4.60
N VAL A 8 -4.54 10.65 4.63
CA VAL A 8 -3.76 11.19 5.74
C VAL A 8 -3.71 12.73 5.77
N GLU A 9 -4.11 13.40 4.69
CA GLU A 9 -4.19 14.86 4.64
C GLU A 9 -5.46 15.37 5.35
N ASN A 10 -6.56 14.59 5.28
CA ASN A 10 -7.87 14.98 5.80
C ASN A 10 -8.32 14.15 7.01
N ASP A 11 -7.61 13.07 7.36
CA ASP A 11 -7.85 12.24 8.56
C ASP A 11 -6.65 12.32 9.53
N PRO A 12 -6.76 13.15 10.59
CA PRO A 12 -5.73 13.25 11.62
C PRO A 12 -5.44 11.92 12.34
N GLY A 13 -6.41 11.01 12.42
CA GLY A 13 -6.27 9.68 13.01
C GLY A 13 -5.37 8.79 12.16
N ALA A 14 -5.61 8.76 10.85
CA ALA A 14 -4.75 8.04 9.90
C ALA A 14 -3.29 8.55 9.93
N MET A 15 -3.10 9.88 9.99
CA MET A 15 -1.77 10.47 10.17
C MET A 15 -1.14 10.12 11.52
N GLY A 16 -1.93 10.06 12.59
CA GLY A 16 -1.50 9.65 13.93
C GLY A 16 -0.96 8.21 13.94
N GLU A 17 -1.65 7.29 13.26
CA GLU A 17 -1.21 5.91 13.12
C GLU A 17 0.11 5.78 12.35
N LEU A 18 0.27 6.50 11.23
CA LEU A 18 1.54 6.52 10.49
C LEU A 18 2.71 7.03 11.34
N LYS A 19 2.47 8.08 12.12
CA LYS A 19 3.49 8.63 13.05
C LYS A 19 3.86 7.63 14.14
N ALA A 20 2.87 6.91 14.70
CA ALA A 20 3.12 5.89 15.70
C ALA A 20 3.96 4.72 15.15
N LEU A 21 3.82 4.40 13.86
CA LEU A 21 4.65 3.43 13.15
C LEU A 21 6.03 3.97 12.75
N GLY A 22 6.32 5.25 13.01
CA GLY A 22 7.58 5.90 12.60
C GLY A 22 7.71 6.15 11.10
N ILE A 23 6.61 6.02 10.35
CA ILE A 23 6.58 6.16 8.90
C ILE A 23 6.33 7.62 8.54
N ARG A 24 7.10 8.10 7.56
CA ARG A 24 7.07 9.51 7.13
C ARG A 24 6.62 9.69 5.68
N ASN A 25 6.63 8.62 4.89
CA ASN A 25 6.35 8.65 3.47
C ASN A 25 5.02 7.95 3.19
N VAL A 26 4.29 8.47 2.21
CA VAL A 26 3.06 7.90 1.66
C VAL A 26 3.24 7.61 0.17
N PRO A 27 2.47 6.69 -0.44
CA PRO A 27 1.41 5.86 0.15
C PRO A 27 1.94 4.77 1.10
N VAL A 28 1.08 4.23 1.97
CA VAL A 28 1.40 3.10 2.86
C VAL A 28 0.29 2.07 2.74
N THR A 29 0.66 0.81 2.56
CA THR A 29 -0.27 -0.32 2.54
C THR A 29 -0.03 -1.19 3.77
N THR A 30 -1.06 -1.43 4.56
CA THR A 30 -1.03 -2.36 5.69
C THR A 30 -1.89 -3.58 5.39
N VAL A 31 -1.34 -4.77 5.62
CA VAL A 31 -2.05 -6.05 5.48
C VAL A 31 -1.75 -6.90 6.71
N GLY A 32 -2.70 -6.94 7.65
CA GLY A 32 -2.46 -7.50 8.98
C GLY A 32 -1.35 -6.73 9.68
N GLU A 33 -0.30 -7.44 10.10
CA GLU A 33 0.88 -6.85 10.77
C GLU A 33 1.97 -6.39 9.79
N LYS A 34 1.78 -6.62 8.48
CA LYS A 34 2.76 -6.23 7.46
C LYS A 34 2.50 -4.81 6.99
N VAL A 35 3.58 -4.05 6.83
CA VAL A 35 3.53 -2.67 6.38
C VAL A 35 4.46 -2.50 5.18
N VAL A 36 3.92 -1.97 4.09
CA VAL A 36 4.66 -1.63 2.87
C VAL A 36 4.59 -0.13 2.69
N VAL A 37 5.75 0.52 2.56
CA VAL A 37 5.86 1.97 2.36
C VAL A 37 6.19 2.24 0.90
N GLY A 38 5.42 3.11 0.26
CA GLY A 38 5.51 3.42 -1.16
C GLY A 38 4.85 2.37 -2.05
N PHE A 39 5.18 2.42 -3.35
CA PHE A 39 4.68 1.49 -4.34
C PHE A 39 5.74 0.43 -4.71
N ASP A 40 6.08 -0.41 -3.74
CA ASP A 40 6.96 -1.56 -3.96
C ASP A 40 6.19 -2.70 -4.63
N ARG A 41 6.27 -2.77 -5.97
CA ARG A 41 5.52 -3.75 -6.76
C ARG A 41 5.87 -5.19 -6.40
N GLU A 42 7.14 -5.49 -6.10
CA GLU A 42 7.59 -6.84 -5.78
C GLU A 42 7.00 -7.28 -4.45
N GLU A 43 7.12 -6.42 -3.42
CA GLU A 43 6.58 -6.71 -2.10
C GLU A 43 5.05 -6.80 -2.11
N LEU A 44 4.37 -5.92 -2.84
CA LEU A 44 2.91 -5.97 -3.00
C LEU A 44 2.49 -7.25 -3.73
N THR A 45 3.19 -7.66 -4.79
CA THR A 45 2.91 -8.90 -5.53
C THR A 45 3.01 -10.11 -4.61
N ARG A 46 4.09 -10.18 -3.81
CA ARG A 46 4.28 -11.22 -2.80
C ARG A 46 3.21 -11.19 -1.72
N LEU A 47 2.87 -10.00 -1.22
CA LEU A 47 1.92 -9.79 -0.13
C LEU A 47 0.51 -10.23 -0.51
N PHE A 48 0.09 -9.93 -1.74
CA PHE A 48 -1.24 -10.25 -2.25
C PHE A 48 -1.31 -11.61 -2.97
N GLY A 49 -0.21 -12.36 -3.03
CA GLY A 49 -0.15 -13.66 -3.72
C GLY A 49 -0.47 -13.53 -5.20
N LEU A 50 -0.14 -12.39 -5.82
CA LEU A 50 -0.38 -12.15 -7.23
C LEU A 50 0.66 -12.95 -8.03
N SER A 51 0.21 -13.61 -9.09
CA SER A 51 1.15 -14.12 -10.09
C SER A 51 1.66 -12.93 -10.90
N GLU A 52 2.95 -12.92 -11.23
CA GLU A 52 3.49 -12.03 -12.27
C GLU A 52 2.86 -12.43 -13.61
N LYS A 53 1.63 -12.00 -13.87
CA LYS A 53 1.08 -12.08 -15.22
C LYS A 53 1.86 -11.09 -16.05
N SER A 54 2.65 -11.63 -16.98
CA SER A 54 3.31 -10.91 -18.07
C SER A 54 2.39 -9.79 -18.57
N GLU A 55 2.85 -8.55 -18.47
CA GLU A 55 2.13 -7.39 -18.97
C GLU A 55 1.82 -7.61 -20.46
N ARG A 56 0.57 -7.93 -20.79
CA ARG A 56 0.06 -7.56 -22.11
C ARG A 56 0.01 -6.04 -22.10
N ARG A 57 1.01 -5.41 -22.71
CA ARG A 57 0.90 -4.00 -23.09
C ARG A 57 -0.39 -3.87 -23.89
N ALA A 58 -1.34 -3.09 -23.40
CA ALA A 58 -2.37 -2.54 -24.25
C ALA A 58 -1.65 -1.58 -25.20
N ALA A 59 -1.32 -2.07 -26.39
CA ALA A 59 -1.07 -1.23 -27.53
C ALA A 59 -2.43 -0.98 -28.17
N ASP A 60 -2.84 0.28 -28.20
CA ASP A 60 -3.51 0.96 -29.33
C ASP A 60 -3.54 2.47 -29.05
#